data_AF-A0A6L9FLD0-F1
#
_entry.id   AF-A0A6L9FLD0-F1
#
_cell.length_a   1.000
_cell.length_b   1.000
_cell.length_c   1.000
_cell.angle_alpha   90.00
_cell.angle_beta   90.00
_cell.angle_gamma   90.00
#
_symmetry.space_group_name_H-M   'P 1'
#
loop_
_entity.id
_entity.type
_entity.pdbx_description
1 polymer ?
#
loop_
_entity_poly.entity_id
_entity_poly.type
_entity_poly.pdbx_seq_one_letter_code
_entity_poly.pdbx_strand_id
1 'polypeptide(L)'
;LIKEIHGESIKARPALGKNPFETSNSPIATAIESSSSQYVMPSLNGKVDFDYDNHNGSFTIGSGSMLFELTFSGASNDSIHVYNDPGSIEGIALAYGANDFKDITDASKFDYTSRTRTPKTGELVTLVNRHGFFAAIKLVDIKARSHGADRSLVSFEYRINQSKEATFE
;
A
#
# COMPACT_ATOMS: atom_id res chain seq x y z
N LEU A 1 1.32 -43.04 32.50
CA LEU A 1 0.72 -43.81 31.38
C LEU A 1 1.55 -45.08 31.20
N ILE A 2 0.89 -46.24 31.36
CA ILE A 2 1.49 -47.57 31.42
C ILE A 2 2.13 -47.91 30.06
N LYS A 3 3.41 -48.30 30.05
CA LYS A 3 4.21 -48.64 28.85
C LYS A 3 4.41 -50.15 28.67
N GLU A 4 3.50 -50.98 29.16
CA GLU A 4 3.57 -52.43 29.00
C GLU A 4 2.18 -53.01 28.76
N ILE A 5 1.99 -53.61 27.58
CA ILE A 5 0.91 -54.55 27.31
C ILE A 5 1.60 -55.77 26.69
N HIS A 6 1.62 -56.90 27.39
CA HIS A 6 2.17 -58.20 26.96
C HIS A 6 3.70 -58.34 26.75
N GLY A 7 4.54 -57.69 27.58
CA GLY A 7 5.95 -58.09 27.71
C GLY A 7 6.85 -57.83 26.49
N GLU A 8 6.35 -57.17 25.44
CA GLU A 8 7.16 -56.73 24.30
C GLU A 8 7.38 -55.22 24.34
N SER A 9 8.65 -54.81 24.28
CA SER A 9 9.05 -53.40 24.19
C SER A 9 8.56 -52.82 22.87
N ILE A 10 7.58 -51.91 22.93
CA ILE A 10 7.12 -51.16 21.77
C ILE A 10 8.27 -50.31 21.20
N LYS A 11 8.86 -50.76 20.09
CA LYS A 11 9.87 -49.98 19.35
C LYS A 11 9.31 -48.59 19.06
N ALA A 12 10.04 -47.55 19.46
CA ALA A 12 9.67 -46.18 19.15
C ALA A 12 9.48 -46.02 17.63
N ARG A 13 8.44 -45.28 17.22
CA ARG A 13 8.23 -44.96 15.80
C ARG A 13 9.52 -44.33 15.25
N PRO A 14 9.97 -44.71 14.03
CA PRO A 14 11.08 -44.03 13.38
C PRO A 14 10.83 -42.52 13.32
N ALA A 15 11.89 -41.73 13.42
CA ALA A 15 11.78 -40.29 13.19
C ALA A 15 11.17 -40.05 11.81
N LEU A 16 10.25 -39.08 11.70
CA LEU A 16 9.75 -38.66 10.40
C LEU A 16 10.93 -38.30 9.51
N GLY A 17 10.99 -38.88 8.31
CA GLY A 17 11.98 -38.51 7.30
C GLY A 17 11.81 -37.05 6.87
N LYS A 18 12.86 -36.46 6.29
CA LYS A 18 12.77 -35.12 5.69
C LYS A 18 11.63 -35.11 4.68
N ASN A 19 10.85 -34.03 4.65
CA ASN A 19 9.72 -33.93 3.74
C ASN A 19 10.25 -33.97 2.28
N PRO A 20 9.86 -34.95 1.46
CA PRO A 20 10.35 -35.04 0.08
C PRO A 20 9.87 -33.89 -0.82
N PHE A 21 8.94 -33.04 -0.32
CA PHE A 21 8.47 -31.81 -0.98
C PHE A 21 9.11 -30.53 -0.44
N GLU A 22 10.05 -30.61 0.51
CA GLU A 22 10.62 -29.45 1.21
C GLU A 22 11.69 -28.69 0.41
N THR A 23 11.84 -28.94 -0.89
CA THR A 23 12.86 -28.26 -1.70
C THR A 23 12.33 -27.83 -3.05
N SER A 24 11.94 -26.57 -3.13
CA SER A 24 12.34 -25.74 -4.27
C SER A 24 12.44 -24.30 -3.80
N ASN A 25 13.64 -23.72 -3.89
CA ASN A 25 13.77 -22.27 -3.85
C ASN A 25 12.92 -21.74 -5.01
N SER A 26 11.97 -20.86 -4.72
CA SER A 26 11.08 -20.32 -5.76
C SER A 26 11.92 -19.66 -6.86
N PRO A 27 11.73 -20.03 -8.14
CA PRO A 27 12.54 -19.52 -9.24
C PRO A 27 12.37 -18.01 -9.47
N ILE A 28 11.36 -17.40 -8.85
CA ILE A 28 11.02 -15.99 -8.99
C ILE A 28 11.26 -15.17 -7.72
N ALA A 29 11.65 -15.79 -6.60
CA ALA A 29 11.79 -15.09 -5.32
C ALA A 29 12.73 -13.86 -5.41
N THR A 30 13.93 -14.05 -5.95
CA THR A 30 14.91 -12.98 -6.12
C THR A 30 14.43 -11.87 -7.07
N ALA A 31 13.70 -12.23 -8.13
CA ALA A 31 13.14 -11.25 -9.06
C ALA A 31 12.03 -10.42 -8.40
N ILE A 32 11.17 -11.05 -7.59
CA ILE A 32 10.14 -10.37 -6.80
C ILE A 32 10.80 -9.38 -5.84
N GLU A 33 11.78 -9.81 -5.05
CA GLU A 33 12.50 -8.94 -4.09
C GLU A 33 13.19 -7.76 -4.77
N SER A 34 13.83 -7.99 -5.91
CA SER A 34 14.49 -6.92 -6.66
C SER A 34 13.45 -5.91 -7.18
N SER A 35 12.36 -6.41 -7.75
CA SER A 35 11.31 -5.56 -8.33
C SER A 35 10.45 -4.84 -7.28
N SER A 36 10.31 -5.37 -6.06
CA SER A 36 9.48 -4.75 -5.03
C SER A 36 10.09 -3.45 -4.51
N SER A 37 11.42 -3.34 -4.53
CA SER A 37 12.16 -2.15 -4.09
C SER A 37 11.80 -0.88 -4.87
N GLN A 38 11.28 -0.99 -6.09
CA GLN A 38 10.87 0.14 -6.92
C GLN A 38 9.52 0.75 -6.49
N TYR A 39 8.74 0.03 -5.67
CA TYR A 39 7.42 0.47 -5.20
C TYR A 39 7.48 1.16 -3.82
N VAL A 40 8.67 1.65 -3.47
CA VAL A 40 8.92 2.35 -2.20
C VAL A 40 9.66 3.64 -2.50
N MET A 41 9.15 4.76 -1.98
CA MET A 41 9.79 6.07 -2.05
C MET A 41 9.95 6.66 -0.64
N PRO A 42 11.13 6.52 -0.01
CA PRO A 42 11.34 6.95 1.37
C PRO A 42 11.30 8.47 1.59
N SER A 43 11.37 9.28 0.52
CA SER A 43 11.36 10.73 0.61
C SER A 43 10.01 11.26 1.09
N LEU A 44 10.03 12.44 1.70
CA LEU A 44 8.84 13.08 2.29
C LEU A 44 7.98 13.80 1.25
N ASN A 45 8.51 13.98 0.05
CA ASN A 45 7.78 14.50 -1.10
C ASN A 45 8.39 13.89 -2.36
N GLY A 46 7.64 13.98 -3.45
CA GLY A 46 8.11 13.53 -4.75
C GLY A 46 6.96 13.40 -5.75
N LYS A 47 7.35 12.94 -6.94
CA LYS A 47 6.44 12.56 -8.01
C LYS A 47 6.72 11.11 -8.37
N VAL A 48 5.66 10.34 -8.55
CA VAL A 48 5.71 8.90 -8.81
C VAL A 48 4.84 8.60 -10.02
N ASP A 49 5.36 7.77 -10.92
CA ASP A 49 4.61 7.11 -11.98
C ASP A 49 4.55 5.60 -11.63
N PHE A 50 3.35 5.08 -11.40
CA PHE A 50 3.14 3.73 -10.88
C PHE A 50 2.20 2.93 -11.79
N ASP A 51 2.63 1.73 -12.16
CA ASP A 51 1.79 0.73 -12.84
C ASP A 51 0.98 -0.04 -11.79
N TYR A 52 -0.27 0.39 -11.59
CA TYR A 52 -1.11 -0.11 -10.48
C TYR A 52 -1.70 -1.50 -10.73
N ASP A 53 -1.48 -2.10 -11.92
CA ASP A 53 -1.74 -3.54 -12.12
C ASP A 53 -0.67 -4.40 -11.41
N ASN A 54 0.49 -3.82 -11.07
CA ASN A 54 1.59 -4.50 -10.39
C ASN A 54 1.58 -4.26 -8.87
N HIS A 55 2.34 -5.08 -8.14
CA HIS A 55 2.51 -4.98 -6.68
C HIS A 55 1.21 -4.89 -5.88
N ASN A 56 0.14 -5.55 -6.36
CA ASN A 56 -1.20 -5.50 -5.79
C ASN A 56 -1.78 -4.07 -5.68
N GLY A 57 -1.39 -3.19 -6.59
CA GLY A 57 -1.75 -1.78 -6.55
C GLY A 57 -1.14 -1.03 -5.36
N SER A 58 -0.19 -1.65 -4.64
CA SER A 58 0.44 -1.08 -3.45
C SER A 58 1.65 -0.23 -3.81
N PHE A 59 1.82 0.89 -3.11
CA PHE A 59 3.01 1.73 -3.20
C PHE A 59 3.29 2.37 -1.84
N THR A 60 4.53 2.36 -1.37
CA THR A 60 4.88 2.94 -0.06
C THR A 60 5.60 4.27 -0.22
N ILE A 61 5.17 5.27 0.54
CA ILE A 61 5.87 6.56 0.67
C ILE A 61 6.31 6.80 2.13
N GLY A 62 7.39 7.55 2.29
CA GLY A 62 7.96 7.86 3.61
C GLY A 62 8.65 6.68 4.27
N SER A 63 8.96 6.82 5.56
CA SER A 63 9.68 5.79 6.33
C SER A 63 9.43 5.92 7.83
N GLY A 64 9.71 4.84 8.58
CA GLY A 64 9.54 4.80 10.02
C GLY A 64 8.09 5.11 10.44
N SER A 65 7.92 6.00 11.42
CA SER A 65 6.59 6.44 11.87
C SER A 65 5.83 7.32 10.86
N MET A 66 6.51 7.81 9.82
CA MET A 66 5.94 8.61 8.72
C MET A 66 5.72 7.77 7.45
N LEU A 67 5.62 6.44 7.60
CA LEU A 67 5.34 5.54 6.51
C LEU A 67 3.84 5.54 6.18
N PHE A 68 3.53 5.56 4.88
CA PHE A 68 2.17 5.41 4.35
C PHE A 68 2.19 4.36 3.24
N GLU A 69 1.36 3.33 3.38
CA GLU A 69 1.08 2.38 2.31
C GLU A 69 -0.15 2.86 1.54
N LEU A 70 0.06 3.22 0.28
CA LEU A 70 -0.98 3.56 -0.66
C LEU A 70 -1.45 2.28 -1.34
N THR A 71 -2.75 2.17 -1.61
CA THR A 71 -3.28 1.10 -2.44
C THR A 71 -4.26 1.70 -3.44
N PHE A 72 -4.08 1.32 -4.70
CA PHE A 72 -4.84 1.81 -5.84
C PHE A 72 -5.54 0.68 -6.57
N SER A 73 -6.69 0.97 -7.17
CA SER A 73 -7.30 0.11 -8.19
C SER A 73 -8.05 0.94 -9.22
N GLY A 74 -8.23 0.38 -10.42
CA GLY A 74 -8.85 1.11 -11.53
C GLY A 74 -10.32 1.43 -11.28
N ALA A 75 -10.75 2.63 -11.68
CA ALA A 75 -12.16 3.05 -11.68
C ALA A 75 -12.62 3.48 -13.09
N SER A 76 -11.95 4.46 -13.71
CA SER A 76 -12.20 4.92 -15.09
C SER A 76 -10.90 5.40 -15.77
N ASN A 77 -11.03 6.06 -16.93
CA ASN A 77 -9.91 6.73 -17.62
C ASN A 77 -9.41 8.00 -16.93
N ASP A 78 -10.14 8.53 -15.96
CA ASP A 78 -9.84 9.81 -15.31
C ASP A 78 -9.96 9.74 -13.80
N SER A 79 -10.26 8.56 -13.23
CA SER A 79 -10.47 8.34 -11.81
C SER A 79 -9.90 7.00 -11.35
N ILE A 80 -9.52 6.94 -10.08
CA ILE A 80 -8.87 5.78 -9.47
C ILE A 80 -9.41 5.58 -8.06
N HIS A 81 -9.53 4.34 -7.60
CA HIS A 81 -9.87 4.06 -6.21
C HIS A 81 -8.61 4.12 -5.33
N VAL A 82 -8.72 4.76 -4.18
CA VAL A 82 -7.73 4.78 -3.10
C VAL A 82 -8.36 4.13 -1.87
N TYR A 83 -7.58 3.36 -1.11
CA TYR A 83 -8.07 2.57 0.03
C TYR A 83 -7.37 2.91 1.34
N ASN A 84 -8.09 2.78 2.46
CA ASN A 84 -7.51 2.80 3.82
C ASN A 84 -7.26 1.39 4.40
N ASP A 85 -7.39 0.34 3.58
CA ASP A 85 -7.17 -1.05 3.96
C ASP A 85 -5.74 -1.35 4.48
N PRO A 86 -4.66 -0.70 3.97
CA PRO A 86 -3.32 -0.99 4.44
C PRO A 86 -3.12 -0.75 5.93
N GLY A 87 -2.30 -1.59 6.56
CA GLY A 87 -2.13 -1.60 8.01
C GLY A 87 -1.57 -0.30 8.59
N SER A 88 -0.76 0.44 7.82
CA SER A 88 -0.24 1.75 8.23
C SER A 88 -1.29 2.88 8.21
N ILE A 89 -2.40 2.74 7.49
CA ILE A 89 -3.37 3.82 7.27
C ILE A 89 -4.46 3.79 8.35
N GLU A 90 -4.77 4.98 8.87
CA GLU A 90 -5.91 5.21 9.77
C GLU A 90 -7.14 5.68 9.00
N GLY A 91 -6.96 6.60 8.03
CA GLY A 91 -8.06 7.09 7.21
C GLY A 91 -7.61 7.77 5.93
N ILE A 92 -8.54 7.87 4.97
CA ILE A 92 -8.39 8.65 3.74
C ILE A 92 -9.58 9.60 3.52
N ALA A 93 -9.32 10.78 2.97
CA ALA A 93 -10.38 11.76 2.67
C ALA A 93 -10.07 12.57 1.41
N LEU A 94 -11.12 12.95 0.68
CA LEU A 94 -11.02 13.87 -0.46
C LEU A 94 -10.90 15.31 0.04
N ALA A 95 -9.93 16.05 -0.49
CA ALA A 95 -9.78 17.48 -0.25
C ALA A 95 -10.59 18.27 -1.28
N TYR A 96 -11.92 18.27 -1.14
CA TYR A 96 -12.80 18.95 -2.10
C TYR A 96 -12.45 20.43 -2.26
N GLY A 97 -12.30 20.87 -3.52
CA GLY A 97 -12.04 22.28 -3.86
C GLY A 97 -10.57 22.72 -3.75
N ALA A 98 -9.68 21.87 -3.22
CA ALA A 98 -8.24 22.11 -3.26
C ALA A 98 -7.69 21.82 -4.67
N ASN A 99 -6.87 22.71 -5.22
CA ASN A 99 -6.17 22.52 -6.49
C ASN A 99 -4.68 22.22 -6.28
N ASP A 100 -4.14 22.62 -5.13
CA ASP A 100 -2.74 22.43 -4.75
C ASP A 100 -2.63 22.08 -3.25
N PHE A 101 -1.46 21.58 -2.83
CA PHE A 101 -1.22 21.17 -1.44
C PHE A 101 -1.45 22.32 -0.46
N LYS A 102 -1.02 23.53 -0.83
CA LYS A 102 -1.19 24.75 -0.03
C LYS A 102 -2.65 25.17 0.20
N ASP A 103 -3.58 24.67 -0.60
CA ASP A 103 -5.00 24.96 -0.43
C ASP A 103 -5.60 24.15 0.73
N ILE A 104 -4.89 23.11 1.20
CA ILE A 104 -5.27 22.30 2.35
C ILE A 104 -4.81 23.01 3.63
N THR A 105 -5.67 23.91 4.12
CA THR A 105 -5.39 24.69 5.34
C THR A 105 -5.62 23.91 6.62
N ASP A 106 -6.40 22.83 6.59
CA ASP A 106 -6.68 21.95 7.73
C ASP A 106 -7.34 20.64 7.27
N ALA A 107 -6.53 19.61 7.04
CA ALA A 107 -6.97 18.28 6.63
C ALA A 107 -7.78 17.55 7.71
N SER A 108 -7.61 17.89 9.00
CA SER A 108 -8.28 17.18 10.11
C SER A 108 -9.81 17.32 10.10
N LYS A 109 -10.31 18.31 9.37
CA LYS A 109 -11.74 18.59 9.19
C LYS A 109 -12.40 17.74 8.10
N PHE A 110 -11.63 17.01 7.30
CA PHE A 110 -12.19 16.21 6.23
C PHE A 110 -12.85 14.93 6.76
N ASP A 111 -13.71 14.34 5.92
CA ASP A 111 -14.42 13.11 6.26
C ASP A 111 -13.53 11.89 5.96
N TYR A 112 -13.04 11.23 7.02
CA TYR A 112 -12.19 10.03 6.95
C TYR A 112 -12.98 8.71 7.16
N THR A 113 -14.31 8.76 7.20
CA THR A 113 -15.14 7.58 7.55
C THR A 113 -15.20 6.51 6.45
N SER A 114 -14.88 6.88 5.21
CA SER A 114 -14.99 5.99 4.06
C SER A 114 -13.75 5.10 3.92
N ARG A 115 -13.99 3.80 3.72
CA ARG A 115 -12.93 2.83 3.38
C ARG A 115 -12.22 3.15 2.07
N THR A 116 -12.97 3.71 1.11
CA THR A 116 -12.48 4.01 -0.24
C THR A 116 -12.87 5.42 -0.66
N ARG A 117 -11.99 6.07 -1.41
CA ARG A 117 -12.27 7.33 -2.12
C ARG A 117 -11.93 7.13 -3.60
N THR A 118 -12.61 7.86 -4.47
CA THR A 118 -12.43 7.75 -5.92
C THR A 118 -12.06 9.12 -6.51
N PRO A 119 -10.86 9.65 -6.20
CA PRO A 119 -10.39 10.90 -6.78
C PRO A 119 -10.29 10.82 -8.30
N LYS A 120 -10.51 11.97 -8.93
CA LYS A 120 -10.23 12.21 -10.34
C LYS A 120 -8.86 12.82 -10.55
N THR A 121 -8.42 12.82 -11.80
CA THR A 121 -7.24 13.57 -12.24
C THR A 121 -7.36 15.04 -11.82
N GLY A 122 -6.32 15.56 -11.17
CA GLY A 122 -6.25 16.90 -10.60
C GLY A 122 -6.70 17.00 -9.14
N GLU A 123 -7.44 16.03 -8.61
CA GLU A 123 -7.94 16.07 -7.24
C GLU A 123 -6.88 15.62 -6.22
N LEU A 124 -7.08 16.04 -4.97
CA LEU A 124 -6.21 15.72 -3.85
C LEU A 124 -6.90 14.78 -2.86
N VAL A 125 -6.14 13.79 -2.38
CA VAL A 125 -6.52 12.90 -1.29
C VAL A 125 -5.57 13.14 -0.13
N THR A 126 -6.12 13.29 1.06
CA THR A 126 -5.37 13.32 2.31
C THR A 126 -5.43 11.96 2.99
N LEU A 127 -4.34 11.59 3.66
CA LEU A 127 -4.20 10.36 4.42
C LEU A 127 -3.72 10.69 5.82
N VAL A 128 -4.21 9.93 6.80
CA VAL A 128 -3.68 9.90 8.16
C VAL A 128 -3.18 8.50 8.41
N ASN A 129 -1.94 8.35 8.90
CA ASN A 129 -1.41 7.06 9.32
C ASN A 129 -1.70 6.80 10.80
N ARG A 130 -1.55 5.56 11.25
CA ARG A 130 -1.82 5.16 12.66
C ARG A 130 -0.88 5.79 13.70
N HIS A 131 0.14 6.54 13.25
CA HIS A 131 1.02 7.32 14.12
C HIS A 131 0.58 8.79 14.20
N GLY A 132 -0.51 9.18 13.53
CA GLY A 132 -1.08 10.53 13.52
C GLY A 132 -0.37 11.50 12.58
N PHE A 133 0.46 11.03 11.65
CA PHE A 133 1.04 11.88 10.62
C PHE A 133 0.07 12.03 9.45
N PHE A 134 0.14 13.19 8.80
CA PHE A 134 -0.66 13.52 7.63
C PHE A 134 0.20 13.44 6.36
N ALA A 135 -0.40 12.91 5.29
CA ALA A 135 0.11 12.99 3.94
C ALA A 135 -0.98 13.49 3.00
N ALA A 136 -0.58 14.10 1.90
CA ALA A 136 -1.47 14.45 0.80
C ALA A 136 -0.88 13.92 -0.50
N ILE A 137 -1.76 13.41 -1.37
CA ILE A 137 -1.43 13.00 -2.73
C ILE A 137 -2.30 13.79 -3.71
N LYS A 138 -1.71 14.25 -4.81
CA LYS A 138 -2.40 14.89 -5.93
C LYS A 138 -2.30 14.00 -7.15
N LEU A 139 -3.44 13.62 -7.72
CA LEU A 139 -3.49 12.77 -8.90
C LEU A 139 -3.17 13.63 -10.12
N VAL A 140 -2.10 13.30 -10.84
CA VAL A 140 -1.61 14.08 -11.99
C VAL A 140 -2.11 13.52 -13.31
N ASP A 141 -2.10 12.20 -13.47
CA ASP A 141 -2.56 11.50 -14.66
C ASP A 141 -3.03 10.09 -14.28
N ILE A 142 -4.09 9.61 -14.92
CA ILE A 142 -4.65 8.28 -14.69
C ILE A 142 -4.91 7.65 -16.06
N LYS A 143 -4.45 6.42 -16.26
CA LYS A 143 -4.65 5.65 -17.48
C LYS A 143 -5.06 4.24 -17.11
N ALA A 144 -6.08 3.71 -17.78
CA ALA A 144 -6.60 2.39 -17.50
C ALA A 144 -6.61 1.50 -18.76
N ARG A 145 -6.08 0.28 -18.64
CA ARG A 145 -6.09 -0.69 -19.76
C ARG A 145 -7.50 -1.08 -20.18
N SER A 146 -8.40 -1.19 -19.21
CA SER A 146 -9.83 -1.47 -19.43
C SER A 146 -10.53 -0.42 -20.31
N HIS A 147 -9.87 0.71 -20.55
CA HIS A 147 -10.41 1.84 -21.30
C HIS A 147 -9.46 2.33 -22.41
N GLY A 148 -8.59 1.43 -22.90
CA GLY A 148 -7.85 1.61 -24.15
C GLY A 148 -6.39 2.05 -24.02
N ALA A 149 -5.87 2.24 -22.80
CA ALA A 149 -4.44 2.47 -22.59
C ALA A 149 -3.63 1.16 -22.69
N ASP A 150 -2.35 1.24 -23.05
CA ASP A 150 -1.46 0.07 -23.09
C ASP A 150 -1.21 -0.51 -21.69
N ARG A 151 -1.13 0.37 -20.68
CA ARG A 151 -0.87 0.06 -19.27
C ARG A 151 -1.76 0.85 -18.33
N SER A 152 -1.96 0.29 -17.15
CA SER A 152 -2.75 0.85 -16.06
C SER A 152 -1.82 1.71 -15.20
N LEU A 153 -1.74 3.01 -15.49
CA LEU A 153 -0.77 3.91 -14.87
C LEU A 153 -1.48 4.96 -14.02
N VAL A 154 -0.89 5.27 -12.87
CA VAL A 154 -1.22 6.44 -12.06
C VAL A 154 0.02 7.26 -11.82
N SER A 155 -0.04 8.52 -12.18
CA SER A 155 0.97 9.52 -11.85
C SER A 155 0.45 10.37 -10.70
N PHE A 156 1.22 10.51 -9.64
CA PHE A 156 0.83 11.35 -8.50
C PHE A 156 2.03 12.09 -7.92
N GLU A 157 1.73 13.26 -7.35
CA GLU A 157 2.64 14.01 -6.50
C GLU A 157 2.22 13.81 -5.05
N TYR A 158 3.16 13.83 -4.12
CA TYR A 158 2.84 13.68 -2.71
C TYR A 158 3.69 14.57 -1.80
N ARG A 159 3.14 14.86 -0.62
CA ARG A 159 3.82 15.52 0.50
C ARG A 159 3.42 14.88 1.82
N ILE A 160 4.40 14.65 2.68
CA ILE A 160 4.24 14.12 4.03
C ILE A 160 4.59 15.25 5.01
N ASN A 161 3.68 15.55 5.92
CA ASN A 161 3.90 16.53 6.97
C ASN A 161 4.71 15.89 8.12
N GLN A 162 5.81 16.53 8.52
CA GLN A 162 6.73 16.01 9.54
C GLN A 162 6.33 16.36 10.98
N SER A 163 5.46 17.34 11.18
CA SER A 163 5.05 17.88 12.49
C SER A 163 3.72 17.30 13.00
N LYS A 164 3.12 16.34 12.29
CA LYS A 164 1.73 15.85 12.49
C LYS A 164 0.67 16.95 12.32
N GLU A 165 1.05 18.05 11.68
CA GLU A 165 0.11 19.11 11.37
C GLU A 165 -0.74 18.72 10.17
N ALA A 166 -1.99 19.15 10.17
CA ALA A 166 -2.94 18.86 9.11
C ALA A 166 -2.82 19.87 7.94
N THR A 167 -1.66 20.49 7.75
CA THR A 167 -1.42 21.53 6.73
C THR A 167 -0.23 21.15 5.87
N PHE A 168 -0.19 21.67 4.65
CA PHE A 168 0.89 21.40 3.71
C PHE A 168 1.35 22.71 3.08
N GLU A 169 2.66 22.95 3.10
CA GLU A 169 3.32 23.93 2.24
C GLU A 169 3.54 23.36 0.85
#